data_AF-A0A9D9Y3Z2-F1
#
_entry.id   AF-A0A9D9Y3Z2-F1
#
_cell.length_a   1.000
_cell.length_b   1.000
_cell.length_c   1.000
_cell.angle_alpha   90.00
_cell.angle_beta   90.00
_cell.angle_gamma   90.00
#
_symmetry.space_group_name_H-M   'P 1'
#
loop_
_entity.id
_entity.type
_entity.pdbx_description
1 polymer ?
#
loop_
_entity_poly.entity_id
_entity_poly.type
_entity_poly.pdbx_seq_one_letter_code
_entity_poly.pdbx_strand_id
1 'polypeptide(L)' 'MAEFKLTSQIVEVTMRHRAYCEDDNWKARYWQSDINEAWDDANKHLNEPGNSDHVVDVITEQKTVTRVRYQKR' A
#
# COMPACT_ATOMS: atom_id res chain seq x y z
N MET A 1 -3.93 42.03 2.49
CA MET A 1 -3.96 40.55 2.56
C MET A 1 -3.44 40.01 1.25
N ALA A 2 -2.58 39.00 1.26
CA ALA A 2 -2.08 38.41 0.01
C ALA A 2 -3.16 37.53 -0.62
N GLU A 3 -3.44 37.74 -1.91
CA GLU A 3 -4.39 36.91 -2.67
C GLU A 3 -3.68 35.67 -3.22
N PHE A 4 -4.24 34.48 -2.95
CA PHE A 4 -3.76 33.23 -3.51
C PHE A 4 -4.76 32.72 -4.54
N LYS A 5 -4.28 32.38 -5.74
CA LYS A 5 -5.10 31.76 -6.80
C LYS A 5 -4.76 30.27 -6.87
N LEU A 6 -5.77 29.41 -6.84
CA LEU A 6 -5.61 27.99 -7.16
C LEU A 6 -5.19 27.87 -8.63
N THR A 7 -4.07 27.19 -8.88
CA THR A 7 -3.54 27.04 -10.25
C THR A 7 -3.73 25.65 -10.80
N SER A 8 -3.71 24.61 -9.95
CA SER A 8 -4.06 23.26 -10.36
C SER A 8 -4.52 22.41 -9.17
N GLN A 9 -5.35 21.42 -9.49
CA GLN A 9 -5.72 20.32 -8.61
C GLN A 9 -5.41 19.02 -9.33
N ILE A 10 -4.65 18.14 -8.70
CA ILE A 10 -4.31 16.81 -9.21
C ILE A 10 -4.85 15.79 -8.22
N VAL A 11 -5.58 14.80 -8.72
CA VAL A 11 -6.01 13.63 -7.96
C VAL A 11 -5.14 12.45 -8.38
N GLU A 12 -4.33 11.95 -7.45
CA GLU A 12 -3.47 10.79 -7.64
C GLU A 12 -4.10 9.62 -6.87
N VAL A 13 -4.32 8.49 -7.56
CA VAL A 13 -4.75 7.24 -6.92
C VAL A 13 -3.56 6.31 -6.89
N THR A 14 -3.11 5.95 -5.69
CA THR A 14 -2.07 4.94 -5.50
C THR A 14 -2.66 3.68 -4.90
N MET A 15 -2.22 2.53 -5.40
CA MET A 15 -2.53 1.22 -4.83
C MET A 15 -1.25 0.63 -4.27
N ARG A 16 -1.38 -0.11 -3.17
CA ARG A 16 -0.26 -0.82 -2.57
C ARG A 16 -0.75 -2.11 -1.92
N HIS A 17 0.11 -3.12 -1.92
CA HIS A 17 -0.22 -4.51 -1.57
C HIS A 17 0.66 -5.00 -0.41
N ARG A 18 0.16 -5.91 0.41
CA ARG A 18 0.92 -6.48 1.54
C ARG A 18 0.41 -7.87 1.89
N ALA A 19 1.31 -8.81 2.11
CA ALA A 19 0.94 -10.12 2.67
C ALA A 19 0.64 -10.01 4.17
N TYR A 20 -0.41 -10.72 4.60
CA TYR A 20 -0.88 -10.82 5.98
C TYR A 20 -1.29 -12.26 6.27
N CYS A 21 -0.84 -12.81 7.39
CA CYS A 21 -1.21 -14.13 7.86
C CYS A 21 -2.26 -14.01 8.97
N GLU A 22 -3.39 -14.72 8.83
CA GLU A 22 -4.47 -14.66 9.81
C GLU A 22 -4.15 -15.45 11.08
N ASP A 23 -3.39 -16.54 10.98
CA ASP A 23 -3.13 -17.47 12.09
C ASP A 23 -2.22 -16.88 13.17
N ASP A 24 -1.15 -16.20 12.75
CA ASP A 24 -0.11 -15.67 13.66
C ASP A 24 -0.01 -14.14 13.65
N ASN A 25 -0.91 -13.46 12.94
CA ASN A 25 -0.90 -12.02 12.71
C ASN A 25 0.40 -11.48 12.09
N TRP A 26 1.19 -12.34 11.45
CA TRP A 26 2.35 -11.92 10.70
C TRP A 26 1.94 -11.02 9.53
N LYS A 27 2.82 -10.09 9.19
CA LYS A 27 2.60 -9.16 8.09
C LYS A 27 3.92 -8.79 7.45
N ALA A 28 4.00 -8.85 6.13
CA ALA A 28 5.17 -8.43 5.37
C ALA A 28 5.61 -7.04 5.80
N ARG A 29 6.91 -6.78 5.93
CA ARG A 29 7.40 -5.56 6.59
C ARG A 29 6.98 -4.28 5.86
N TYR A 30 6.92 -4.33 4.53
CA TYR A 30 6.65 -3.19 3.67
C TYR A 30 5.38 -3.39 2.86
N TRP A 31 4.79 -2.27 2.44
CA TRP A 31 3.77 -2.26 1.41
C TRP A 31 4.47 -2.23 0.05
N GLN A 32 4.10 -3.18 -0.82
CA GLN A 32 4.63 -3.31 -2.17
C GLN A 32 3.79 -2.52 -3.16
N SER A 33 4.42 -2.02 -4.23
CA SER A 33 3.71 -1.39 -5.35
C SER A 33 3.20 -2.41 -6.38
N ASP A 34 3.81 -3.60 -6.43
CA ASP A 34 3.40 -4.71 -7.27
C ASP A 34 2.74 -5.79 -6.41
N ILE A 35 1.63 -6.35 -6.89
CA ILE A 35 0.92 -7.43 -6.20
C ILE A 35 1.74 -8.73 -6.17
N ASN A 36 2.58 -8.97 -7.18
CA ASN A 36 3.43 -10.17 -7.25
C ASN A 36 4.50 -10.16 -6.17
N GLU A 37 5.08 -9.00 -5.85
CA GLU A 37 6.04 -8.88 -4.75
C GLU A 37 5.39 -9.20 -3.40
N ALA A 38 4.11 -8.83 -3.21
CA ALA A 38 3.37 -9.22 -2.01
C ALA A 38 3.07 -10.72 -1.98
N TRP A 39 2.79 -11.35 -3.13
CA TRP A 39 2.68 -12.81 -3.22
C TRP A 39 4.00 -13.53 -2.95
N ASP A 40 5.14 -12.96 -3.39
CA ASP A 40 6.45 -13.50 -3.05
C ASP A 40 6.72 -13.46 -1.55
N ASP A 41 6.31 -12.39 -0.86
CA ASP A 41 6.38 -12.30 0.60
C ASP A 41 5.48 -13.33 1.29
N ALA A 42 4.26 -13.53 0.79
CA ALA A 42 3.34 -14.57 1.28
C ALA A 42 3.94 -15.98 1.13
N ASN A 43 4.45 -16.28 -0.06
CA ASN A 43 5.09 -17.57 -0.36
C ASN A 43 6.33 -17.81 0.51
N LYS A 44 7.15 -16.79 0.77
CA LYS A 44 8.29 -16.93 1.68
C LYS A 44 7.85 -17.31 3.09
N HIS A 45 6.79 -16.67 3.61
CA HIS A 45 6.26 -16.98 4.93
C HIS A 45 5.69 -18.40 5.01
N LEU A 46 4.92 -18.85 4.02
CA LEU A 46 4.38 -20.22 3.95
C LEU A 46 5.46 -21.30 3.85
N ASN A 47 6.63 -20.97 3.30
CA ASN A 47 7.77 -21.88 3.18
C ASN A 47 8.63 -21.96 4.46
N GLU A 48 8.34 -21.16 5.49
CA GLU A 48 9.02 -21.27 6.78
C GLU A 48 8.54 -22.51 7.56
N PRO A 49 9.41 -23.18 8.33
CA PRO A 49 9.03 -24.35 9.10
C PRO A 49 7.91 -24.04 10.10
N GLY A 50 6.79 -24.75 9.98
CA GLY A 50 5.62 -24.58 10.84
C GLY A 50 4.51 -23.70 10.26
N ASN A 51 4.71 -23.11 9.07
CA ASN A 51 3.75 -22.18 8.47
C ASN A 51 3.06 -22.75 7.21
N SER A 52 3.27 -24.02 6.88
CA SER A 52 2.79 -24.62 5.62
C SER A 52 1.27 -24.67 5.48
N ASP A 53 0.55 -24.62 6.60
CA ASP A 53 -0.90 -24.66 6.72
C ASP A 53 -1.51 -23.31 7.11
N HIS A 54 -0.69 -22.26 7.25
CA HIS A 54 -1.18 -20.92 7.54
C HIS A 54 -2.04 -20.38 6.38
N VAL A 55 -3.05 -19.60 6.74
CA VAL A 55 -3.87 -18.83 5.81
C VAL A 55 -3.24 -17.44 5.64
N VAL A 56 -2.67 -17.21 4.46
CA VAL A 56 -2.03 -15.95 4.11
C VAL A 56 -2.80 -15.27 2.99
N ASP A 57 -3.22 -14.04 3.24
CA ASP A 57 -3.89 -13.16 2.30
C ASP A 57 -2.97 -12.04 1.82
N VAL A 58 -3.22 -11.56 0.60
CA VAL A 58 -2.64 -10.32 0.09
C VAL A 58 -3.68 -9.21 0.18
N ILE A 59 -3.51 -8.33 1.16
CA ILE A 59 -4.37 -7.16 1.33
C ILE A 59 -3.91 -6.03 0.41
N THR A 60 -4.88 -5.27 -0.12
CA THR A 60 -4.62 -4.11 -0.99
C THR A 60 -5.22 -2.85 -0.36
N GLU A 61 -4.42 -1.79 -0.30
CA GLU A 61 -4.87 -0.47 0.14
C GLU A 61 -4.87 0.50 -1.05
N GLN A 62 -5.99 1.20 -1.24
CA GLN A 62 -6.10 2.30 -2.18
C GLN A 62 -6.03 3.64 -1.43
N LYS A 63 -5.11 4.52 -1.82
CA LYS A 63 -5.00 5.86 -1.28
C LYS A 63 -5.25 6.90 -2.36
N THR A 64 -6.19 7.80 -2.11
CA THR A 64 -6.42 8.96 -2.96
C THR A 64 -5.72 10.17 -2.36
N VAL A 65 -4.80 10.78 -3.12
CA VAL A 65 -4.06 11.97 -2.72
C VAL A 65 -4.51 13.14 -3.60
N THR A 66 -5.12 14.15 -2.98
CA THR A 66 -5.45 15.41 -3.67
C THR A 66 -4.32 16.41 -3.43
N ARG A 67 -3.62 16.82 -4.49
CA ARG A 67 -2.60 17.87 -4.44
C ARG A 67 -3.17 19.15 -5.03
N VAL A 68 -3.19 20.20 -4.22
CA VAL A 68 -3.58 21.56 -4.64
C VAL A 68 -2.35 22.45 -4.70
N ARG A 69 -2.16 23.14 -5.83
CA ARG A 69 -1.10 24.14 -5.98
C ARG A 69 -1.72 25.52 -5.99
N TYR A 70 -1.22 26.39 -5.11
CA TYR A 70 -1.55 27.80 -5.07
C TYR A 70 -0.39 28.62 -5.62
N GLN A 71 -0.69 29.66 -6.41
CA GLN A 71 0.27 30.73 -6.68
C GLN A 71 -0.15 31.99 -5.93
N LYS A 72 0.83 32.61 -5.28
CA LYS A 72 0.71 33.93 -4.70
C LYS A 72 0.67 34.95 -5.84
N ARG A 73 -0.30 35.85 -5.81
CA ARG A 73 -0.36 37.00 -6.72
C ARG A 73 0.64 38.07 -6.32
#